data_AF-A0A2G9MYQ3-F1
#
_entry.id   AF-A0A2G9MYQ3-F1
#
_cell.length_a   1.000
_cell.length_b   1.000
_cell.length_c   1.000
_cell.angle_alpha   90.00
_cell.angle_beta   90.00
_cell.angle_gamma   90.00
#
_symmetry.space_group_name_H-M   'P 1'
#
loop_
_entity.id
_entity.type
_entity.pdbx_description
1 polymer ?
#
loop_
_entity_poly.entity_id
_entity_poly.type
_entity_poly.pdbx_seq_one_letter_code
_entity_poly.pdbx_strand_id
1 'polypeptide(L)' 'DGTDLKLEFEKGAGEISEISVKAPSRATFPLQYLEDIVKASPDLGEIVVHLKSNAPLKIEYSVEGAKVSYYLAPRIDSD' A
#
# COMPACT_ATOMS: atom_id res chain seq x y z
N ASP A 1 -24.43 0.68 -11.19
CA ASP A 1 -23.49 1.80 -11.36
C ASP A 1 -22.33 1.64 -10.40
N GLY A 2 -21.20 1.17 -10.92
CA GLY A 2 -19.95 1.10 -10.16
C GLY A 2 -19.36 2.50 -10.12
N THR A 3 -19.39 3.13 -8.97
CA THR A 3 -18.81 4.46 -8.78
C THR A 3 -17.29 4.33 -8.65
N ASP A 4 -16.53 5.03 -9.49
CA ASP A 4 -15.08 5.13 -9.34
C ASP A 4 -14.74 5.97 -8.11
N LEU A 5 -13.89 5.46 -7.22
CA LEU A 5 -13.38 6.18 -6.07
C LEU A 5 -11.94 6.64 -6.35
N LYS A 6 -11.70 7.95 -6.20
CA LYS A 6 -10.37 8.55 -6.31
C LYS A 6 -10.02 9.26 -5.00
N LEU A 7 -8.86 8.91 -4.44
CA LEU A 7 -8.29 9.59 -3.28
C LEU A 7 -6.96 10.24 -3.69
N GLU A 8 -6.79 11.51 -3.34
CA GLU A 8 -5.58 12.27 -3.58
C GLU A 8 -5.16 12.94 -2.27
N PHE A 9 -3.89 12.81 -1.93
CA PHE A 9 -3.31 13.38 -0.72
C PHE A 9 -2.13 14.26 -1.12
N GLU A 10 -2.03 15.43 -0.51
CA GLU A 10 -0.83 16.27 -0.64
C GLU A 10 0.24 15.82 0.35
N LYS A 11 1.51 16.09 0.00
CA LYS A 11 2.62 15.82 0.92
C LYS A 11 2.45 16.66 2.20
N GLY A 12 2.42 16.00 3.35
CA GLY A 12 2.23 16.66 4.64
C GLY A 12 0.76 16.78 5.06
N ALA A 13 -0.17 16.13 4.34
CA ALA A 13 -1.52 15.88 4.86
C ALA A 13 -1.42 15.08 6.18
N GLY A 14 -2.30 15.40 7.15
CA GLY A 14 -2.21 14.86 8.52
C GLY A 14 -2.40 13.34 8.60
N GLU A 15 -2.92 12.73 7.54
CA GLU A 15 -3.17 11.30 7.40
C GLU A 15 -1.91 10.50 7.00
N ILE A 16 -0.84 11.15 6.54
CA ILE A 16 0.41 10.50 6.10
C ILE A 16 1.56 10.95 7.01
N SER A 17 2.12 10.01 7.79
CA SER A 17 3.26 10.27 8.68
C SER A 17 4.51 10.73 7.92
N GLU A 18 4.88 10.00 6.86
CA GLU A 18 6.02 10.29 6.01
C GLU A 18 5.77 9.83 4.57
N ILE A 19 6.26 10.61 3.60
CA ILE A 19 6.27 10.21 2.18
C ILE A 19 7.59 10.61 1.52
N SER A 20 8.25 9.64 0.89
CA SER A 20 9.51 9.81 0.18
C SER A 20 9.40 9.24 -1.23
N VAL A 21 9.38 10.12 -2.23
CA VAL A 21 9.21 9.76 -3.64
C VAL A 21 10.53 9.99 -4.37
N LYS A 22 11.11 8.91 -4.91
CA LYS A 22 12.35 8.97 -5.72
C LYS A 22 12.08 9.04 -7.22
N ALA A 23 10.96 8.46 -7.67
CA ALA A 23 10.54 8.43 -9.06
C ALA A 23 9.02 8.25 -9.15
N PRO A 24 8.37 8.77 -10.20
CA PRO A 24 6.95 8.49 -10.47
C PRO A 24 6.72 6.98 -10.53
N SER A 25 5.75 6.49 -9.75
CA SER A 25 5.44 5.06 -9.65
C SER A 25 3.96 4.81 -9.79
N ARG A 26 3.59 3.76 -10.54
CA ARG A 26 2.19 3.33 -10.75
C ARG A 26 2.14 1.81 -10.87
N ALA A 27 1.19 1.18 -10.18
CA ALA A 27 0.88 -0.23 -10.34
C ALA A 27 -0.56 -0.52 -9.88
N THR A 28 -1.16 -1.55 -10.45
CA THR A 28 -2.52 -2.01 -10.12
C THR A 28 -2.42 -3.26 -9.25
N PHE A 29 -3.24 -3.36 -8.19
CA PHE A 29 -3.26 -4.53 -7.30
C PHE A 29 -4.69 -4.99 -7.06
N PRO A 30 -4.95 -6.30 -6.86
CA PRO A 30 -6.29 -6.75 -6.49
C PRO A 30 -6.67 -6.27 -5.08
N LEU A 31 -7.80 -5.57 -4.97
CA LEU A 31 -8.26 -4.96 -3.71
C LEU A 31 -8.42 -5.98 -2.59
N GLN A 32 -8.95 -7.17 -2.88
CA GLN A 32 -9.17 -8.22 -1.89
C GLN A 32 -7.89 -8.59 -1.12
N TYR A 33 -6.75 -8.70 -1.80
CA TYR A 33 -5.49 -8.98 -1.12
C TYR A 33 -5.01 -7.82 -0.25
N LEU A 34 -5.25 -6.57 -0.68
CA LEU A 34 -4.91 -5.41 0.14
C LEU A 34 -5.76 -5.37 1.41
N GLU A 35 -7.07 -5.67 1.31
CA GLU A 35 -7.95 -5.77 2.47
C GLU A 35 -7.48 -6.85 3.45
N ASP A 36 -7.14 -8.04 2.96
CA ASP A 36 -6.70 -9.15 3.81
C ASP A 36 -5.38 -8.83 4.53
N ILE A 37 -4.45 -8.14 3.85
CA ILE A 37 -3.18 -7.71 4.44
C ILE A 37 -3.41 -6.66 5.54
N VAL A 38 -4.28 -5.68 5.29
CA VAL A 38 -4.54 -4.58 6.24
C VAL A 38 -5.39 -5.05 7.42
N LYS A 39 -6.33 -5.99 7.23
CA LYS A 39 -7.13 -6.58 8.32
C LYS A 39 -6.27 -7.30 9.37
N ALA A 40 -5.09 -7.79 9.00
CA ALA A 40 -4.15 -8.42 9.91
C ALA A 40 -3.20 -7.40 10.60
N SER A 41 -3.30 -6.12 10.24
CA SER A 41 -2.53 -5.05 10.88
C SER A 41 -3.19 -4.62 12.19
N PRO A 42 -2.42 -4.27 13.24
CA PRO A 42 -2.99 -3.78 14.48
C PRO A 42 -3.53 -2.36 14.34
N ASP A 43 -4.66 -2.07 15.00
CA ASP A 43 -5.43 -0.82 14.90
C ASP A 43 -4.63 0.47 15.17
N LEU A 44 -3.50 0.40 15.87
CA LEU A 44 -2.67 1.54 16.28
C LEU A 44 -1.24 1.51 15.70
N GLY A 45 -0.96 0.59 14.77
CA GLY A 45 0.36 0.40 14.19
C GLY A 45 0.61 1.26 12.95
N GLU A 46 1.87 1.69 12.75
CA GLU A 46 2.29 2.28 11.49
C GLU A 46 2.42 1.19 10.41
N ILE A 47 1.83 1.45 9.23
CA ILE A 47 1.96 0.62 8.04
C ILE A 47 2.89 1.34 7.06
N VAL A 48 3.99 0.68 6.70
CA VAL A 48 4.94 1.20 5.73
C VAL A 48 4.71 0.52 4.37
N VAL A 49 4.51 1.33 3.33
CA VAL A 49 4.22 0.86 1.97
C VAL A 49 5.35 1.28 1.03
N HIS A 50 5.94 0.30 0.32
CA HIS A 50 6.95 0.56 -0.70
C HIS A 50 6.40 0.18 -2.08
N LEU A 51 6.25 1.20 -2.94
CA LEU A 51 5.71 1.06 -4.29
C LEU A 51 6.79 1.28 -5.36
N LYS A 52 6.76 0.45 -6.41
CA LYS A 52 7.62 0.58 -7.60
C LYS A 52 6.90 0.02 -8.83
N SER A 53 7.00 0.68 -9.98
CA SER A 53 6.15 0.39 -11.17
C SER A 53 6.29 -1.00 -11.81
N ASN A 54 7.32 -1.77 -11.49
CA ASN A 54 7.57 -3.10 -12.07
C ASN A 54 8.10 -4.07 -11.01
N ALA A 55 7.61 -3.96 -9.77
CA ALA A 55 8.02 -4.82 -8.68
C ALA A 55 6.83 -5.08 -7.75
N PRO A 56 6.89 -6.16 -6.95
CA PRO A 56 5.91 -6.39 -5.91
C PRO A 56 5.78 -5.19 -4.98
N LEU A 57 4.55 -4.84 -4.62
CA LEU A 57 4.25 -3.96 -3.50
C LEU A 57 4.74 -4.63 -2.23
N LYS A 58 5.53 -3.90 -1.44
CA LYS A 58 5.95 -4.36 -0.12
C LYS A 58 5.19 -3.60 0.95
N ILE A 59 4.53 -4.32 1.86
CA ILE A 59 3.82 -3.76 3.00
C ILE A 59 4.46 -4.31 4.27
N GLU A 60 4.80 -3.42 5.20
CA GLU A 60 5.42 -3.78 6.47
C GLU A 60 4.66 -3.17 7.64
N TYR A 61 4.42 -3.96 8.69
CA TYR A 61 3.91 -3.50 9.97
C TYR A 61 4.41 -4.41 11.09
N SER A 62 4.27 -3.96 12.34
CA SER A 62 4.67 -4.71 13.53
C SER A 62 3.45 -5.30 14.22
N VAL A 63 3.49 -6.58 14.59
CA VAL A 63 2.46 -7.28 15.37
C VAL A 63 3.13 -7.83 16.62
N GLU A 64 2.73 -7.34 17.80
CA GLU A 64 3.29 -7.79 19.10
C GLU A 64 4.83 -7.76 19.17
N GLY A 65 5.46 -6.80 18.49
CA GLY A 65 6.92 -6.65 18.42
C GLY A 65 7.60 -7.49 17.34
N ALA A 66 6.87 -8.35 16.61
CA ALA A 66 7.35 -9.05 15.43
C ALA A 66 7.07 -8.24 14.15
N LYS A 67 8.09 -8.12 13.29
CA LYS A 67 7.94 -7.44 12.00
C LYS A 67 7.34 -8.40 10.97
N VAL A 68 6.22 -8.02 10.37
CA VAL A 68 5.60 -8.75 9.26
C VAL A 68 5.88 -8.02 7.95
N SER A 69 6.15 -8.76 6.88
CA SER A 69 6.42 -8.20 5.55
C SER A 69 5.67 -8.99 4.49
N TYR A 70 4.76 -8.30 3.79
CA TYR A 70 3.99 -8.86 2.68
C TYR A 70 4.57 -8.38 1.35
N TYR A 71 4.57 -9.26 0.36
CA TYR A 71 4.93 -8.95 -1.01
C TYR A 71 3.77 -9.32 -1.92
N LEU A 72 3.17 -8.32 -2.55
CA LEU A 72 2.03 -8.49 -3.45
C LEU A 72 2.45 -8.14 -4.87
N ALA A 73 2.38 -9.12 -5.78
CA ALA A 73 2.66 -8.89 -7.18
C ALA A 73 1.60 -7.94 -7.79
N PRO A 74 2.02 -6.96 -8.61
CA PRO A 74 1.07 -6.15 -9.36
C PRO A 74 0.31 -7.01 -10.36
N ARG A 75 -0.91 -6.60 -10.69
CA ARG A 75 -1.60 -7.12 -11.87
C ARG A 75 -0.79 -6.74 -13.10
N ILE A 76 -0.63 -7.72 -13.98
CA ILE A 76 -0.18 -7.49 -15.34
C ILE A 76 -1.43 -7.05 -16.09
N ASP A 77 -1.60 -5.74 -16.25
CA ASP A 77 -2.51 -5.25 -17.26
C ASP A 77 -1.85 -5.56 -18.60
N SER A 78 -2.41 -6.53 -19.34
CA SER A 78 -2.13 -6.66 -20.76
C SER A 78 -2.89 -5.52 -21.41
N ASP A 79 -2.19 -4.46 -21.80
CA ASP A 79 -2.72 -3.51 -22.79
C ASP A 79 -3.22 -4.27 -24.03
#